data_AF-A0A523TZX0-F1
#
_entry.id   AF-A0A523TZX0-F1
#
_cell.length_a   1.000
_cell.length_b   1.000
_cell.length_c   1.000
_cell.angle_alpha   90.00
_cell.angle_beta   90.00
_cell.angle_gamma   90.00
#
_symmetry.space_group_name_H-M   'P 1'
#
loop_
_entity.id
_entity.type
_entity.pdbx_description
1 polymer ?
#
loop_
_entity_poly.entity_id
_entity_poly.type
_entity_poly.pdbx_seq_one_letter_code
_entity_poly.pdbx_strand_id
1 'polypeptide(L)'
;METFNAIFVTLIPSLLIAIATSLITVHLSLRKFYTERWWEKKAEAYEAIIESLYNMKTYLETYSDAVAEGRDFNESSLIQIKKEAIEGRNQVLRAATIGSFLISDEAATSLFLLRDKLRKDIPQTSLIKDFDEYAILVTKHLYQVLDIAKKDLRVG
;
A
#
# COMPACT_ATOMS: atom_id res chain seq x y z
N MET A 1 14.78 -19.50 -63.91
CA MET A 1 14.26 -18.16 -63.55
C MET A 1 13.00 -18.24 -62.70
N GLU A 2 12.08 -19.20 -62.90
CA GLU A 2 10.82 -19.27 -62.14
C GLU A 2 10.97 -19.54 -60.64
N THR A 3 11.93 -20.38 -60.24
CA THR A 3 12.19 -20.70 -58.81
C THR A 3 12.68 -19.50 -58.01
N PHE A 4 13.45 -18.60 -58.63
CA PHE A 4 13.97 -17.39 -57.99
C PHE A 4 12.85 -16.40 -57.65
N ASN A 5 11.88 -16.23 -58.56
CA ASN A 5 10.71 -15.40 -58.30
C ASN A 5 9.82 -15.98 -57.19
N ALA A 6 9.63 -17.31 -57.17
CA ALA A 6 8.87 -17.97 -56.11
C ALA A 6 9.52 -17.80 -54.72
N ILE A 7 10.85 -17.83 -54.66
CA ILE A 7 11.62 -17.58 -53.42
C ILE A 7 11.44 -16.14 -52.94
N PHE A 8 11.53 -15.14 -53.82
CA PHE A 8 11.32 -13.73 -53.44
C PHE A 8 9.89 -13.45 -52.96
N VAL A 9 8.88 -14.03 -53.63
CA VAL A 9 7.46 -13.85 -53.29
C VAL A 9 7.10 -14.50 -51.95
N THR A 10 7.87 -15.48 -51.47
CA THR A 10 7.61 -16.17 -50.20
C THR A 10 8.50 -15.70 -49.05
N LEU A 11 9.77 -15.37 -49.31
CA LEU A 11 10.71 -14.91 -48.29
C LEU A 11 10.45 -13.47 -47.84
N ILE A 12 10.12 -12.56 -48.74
CA ILE A 12 9.91 -11.15 -48.34
C ILE A 12 8.70 -11.03 -47.40
N PRO A 13 7.51 -11.60 -47.70
CA PRO A 13 6.38 -11.49 -46.78
C PRO A 13 6.62 -12.20 -45.46
N SER A 14 7.27 -13.38 -45.47
CA SER A 14 7.58 -14.10 -44.23
C SER A 14 8.59 -13.35 -43.35
N LEU A 15 9.60 -12.72 -43.96
CA LEU A 15 10.53 -11.84 -43.25
C LEU A 15 9.82 -10.61 -42.66
N LEU A 16 8.93 -9.97 -43.43
CA LEU A 16 8.15 -8.83 -42.95
C LEU A 16 7.22 -9.23 -41.79
N ILE A 17 6.56 -10.39 -41.89
CA ILE A 17 5.73 -10.94 -40.81
C ILE A 17 6.58 -11.24 -39.58
N ALA A 18 7.76 -11.84 -39.74
CA ALA A 18 8.66 -12.12 -38.63
C ALA A 18 9.11 -10.84 -37.92
N ILE A 19 9.51 -9.81 -38.68
CA ILE A 19 9.88 -8.50 -38.14
C ILE A 19 8.70 -7.86 -37.41
N ALA A 20 7.52 -7.79 -38.04
CA ALA A 20 6.33 -7.20 -37.45
C ALA A 20 5.92 -7.92 -36.16
N THR A 21 5.91 -9.25 -36.17
CA THR A 21 5.56 -10.08 -35.01
C THR A 21 6.55 -9.88 -33.88
N SER A 22 7.86 -9.84 -34.17
CA SER A 22 8.90 -9.57 -33.17
C SER A 22 8.70 -8.20 -32.52
N LEU A 23 8.47 -7.15 -33.30
CA LEU A 23 8.24 -5.79 -32.78
C LEU A 23 6.99 -5.70 -31.90
N ILE A 24 5.88 -6.30 -32.34
CA ILE A 24 4.63 -6.35 -31.56
C ILE A 24 4.86 -7.11 -30.26
N THR A 25 5.55 -8.24 -30.31
CA THR A 25 5.83 -9.08 -29.13
C THR A 25 6.67 -8.32 -28.10
N VAL A 26 7.73 -7.64 -28.54
CA VAL A 26 8.57 -6.83 -27.64
C VAL A 26 7.74 -5.70 -27.02
N HIS A 27 6.93 -5.01 -27.81
CA HIS A 27 6.09 -3.92 -27.30
C HIS A 27 5.07 -4.40 -26.26
N LEU A 28 4.38 -5.50 -26.54
CA LEU A 28 3.43 -6.11 -25.60
C LEU A 28 4.13 -6.60 -24.33
N SER A 29 5.32 -7.21 -24.46
CA SER A 29 6.09 -7.71 -23.33
C SER A 29 6.55 -6.58 -22.42
N LEU A 30 7.06 -5.48 -22.98
CA LEU A 30 7.43 -4.29 -22.21
C LEU A 30 6.21 -3.68 -21.51
N ARG A 31 5.09 -3.53 -22.22
CA ARG A 31 3.86 -3.02 -21.63
C ARG A 31 3.37 -3.88 -20.46
N LYS A 32 3.41 -5.20 -20.61
CA LYS A 32 3.09 -6.15 -19.56
C LYS A 32 4.03 -5.99 -18.36
N PHE A 33 5.33 -5.96 -18.59
CA PHE A 33 6.34 -5.77 -17.55
C PHE A 33 6.14 -4.48 -16.75
N TYR A 34 5.89 -3.34 -17.41
CA TYR A 34 5.61 -2.09 -16.70
C TYR A 34 4.31 -2.15 -15.90
N THR A 35 3.30 -2.85 -16.41
CA THR A 35 2.02 -3.01 -15.72
C THR A 35 2.19 -3.88 -14.47
N GLU A 36 2.91 -5.00 -14.58
CA GLU A 36 3.21 -5.89 -13.44
C GLU A 36 4.05 -5.16 -12.40
N ARG A 37 5.13 -4.49 -12.82
CA ARG A 37 5.99 -3.73 -11.91
C ARG A 37 5.26 -2.57 -11.22
N TRP A 38 4.31 -1.94 -11.91
CA TRP A 38 3.45 -0.93 -11.29
C TRP A 38 2.50 -1.54 -10.27
N TRP A 39 1.90 -2.68 -10.61
CA TRP A 39 1.02 -3.42 -9.71
C TRP A 39 1.76 -3.88 -8.45
N GLU A 40 2.98 -4.42 -8.58
CA GLU A 40 3.85 -4.81 -7.47
C GLU A 40 4.13 -3.64 -6.53
N LYS A 41 4.58 -2.49 -7.07
CA LYS A 41 4.83 -1.28 -6.27
C LYS A 41 3.58 -0.79 -5.53
N LYS A 42 2.41 -0.91 -6.16
CA LYS A 42 1.12 -0.55 -5.55
C LYS A 42 0.79 -1.52 -4.40
N ALA A 43 1.03 -2.82 -4.59
CA ALA A 43 0.83 -3.83 -3.55
C ALA A 43 1.78 -3.61 -2.36
N GLU A 44 3.06 -3.40 -2.61
CA GLU A 44 4.07 -3.06 -1.57
C GLU A 44 3.68 -1.81 -0.77
N ALA A 45 3.19 -0.77 -1.46
CA ALA A 45 2.73 0.45 -0.79
C ALA A 45 1.52 0.19 0.12
N TYR A 46 0.54 -0.58 -0.33
CA TYR A 46 -0.61 -0.94 0.49
C TYR A 46 -0.23 -1.83 1.67
N GLU A 47 0.66 -2.81 1.47
CA GLU A 47 1.16 -3.67 2.53
C GLU A 47 1.79 -2.85 3.66
N ALA A 48 2.71 -1.94 3.33
CA ALA A 48 3.37 -1.07 4.30
C ALA A 48 2.39 -0.17 5.07
N ILE A 49 1.35 0.36 4.39
CA ILE A 49 0.32 1.20 5.03
C ILE A 49 -0.55 0.35 5.97
N ILE A 50 -0.98 -0.82 5.53
CA ILE A 50 -1.83 -1.73 6.32
C ILE A 50 -1.06 -2.20 7.56
N GLU A 51 0.20 -2.59 7.39
CA GLU A 51 1.09 -2.98 8.50
C GLU A 51 1.26 -1.83 9.51
N SER A 52 1.49 -0.61 9.02
CA SER A 52 1.60 0.58 9.88
C SER A 52 0.33 0.83 10.70
N LEU A 53 -0.85 0.75 10.07
CA LEU A 53 -2.13 0.92 10.75
C LEU A 53 -2.41 -0.22 11.74
N TYR A 54 -2.02 -1.45 11.39
CA TYR A 54 -2.13 -2.60 12.27
C TYR A 54 -1.24 -2.47 13.52
N ASN A 55 0.01 -2.01 13.37
CA ASN A 55 0.92 -1.78 14.48
C ASN A 55 0.39 -0.68 15.41
N MET A 56 -0.16 0.40 14.85
CA MET A 56 -0.84 1.44 15.61
C MET A 56 -2.04 0.87 16.40
N LYS A 57 -2.90 0.07 15.75
CA LYS A 57 -4.05 -0.57 16.40
C LYS A 57 -3.60 -1.46 17.56
N THR A 58 -2.61 -2.33 17.31
CA THR A 58 -2.08 -3.29 18.30
C THR A 58 -1.54 -2.58 19.54
N TYR A 59 -0.83 -1.47 19.35
CA TYR A 59 -0.36 -0.65 20.48
C TYR A 59 -1.50 -0.10 21.33
N LEU A 60 -2.52 0.48 20.68
CA LEU A 60 -3.65 1.09 21.36
C LEU A 60 -4.46 0.04 22.14
N GLU A 61 -4.71 -1.13 21.55
CA GLU A 61 -5.40 -2.25 22.20
C GLU A 61 -4.60 -2.83 23.37
N THR A 62 -3.31 -3.13 23.15
CA THR A 62 -2.43 -3.67 24.20
C THR A 62 -2.32 -2.73 25.38
N TYR A 63 -2.24 -1.42 25.11
CA TYR A 63 -2.22 -0.40 26.16
C TYR A 63 -3.55 -0.33 26.91
N SER A 64 -4.69 -0.32 26.19
CA SER A 64 -6.03 -0.27 26.79
C SER A 64 -6.28 -1.50 27.68
N ASP A 65 -5.97 -2.72 27.20
CA ASP A 65 -6.13 -3.96 27.96
C ASP A 65 -5.28 -3.97 29.25
N ALA A 66 -4.03 -3.50 29.18
CA ALA A 66 -3.16 -3.45 30.34
C ALA A 66 -3.62 -2.42 31.39
N VAL A 67 -4.12 -1.26 30.95
CA VAL A 67 -4.74 -0.27 31.85
C VAL A 67 -6.01 -0.85 32.50
N ALA A 68 -6.86 -1.53 31.73
CA ALA A 68 -8.09 -2.14 32.22
C ALA A 68 -7.83 -3.26 33.25
N GLU A 69 -6.77 -4.05 33.05
CA GLU A 69 -6.39 -5.14 33.95
C GLU A 69 -5.53 -4.70 35.15
N GLY A 70 -5.15 -3.41 35.23
CA GLY A 70 -4.28 -2.90 36.29
C GLY A 70 -2.89 -3.57 36.31
N ARG A 71 -2.42 -4.07 35.17
CA ARG A 71 -1.13 -4.76 35.06
C ARG A 71 0.00 -3.74 35.01
N ASP A 72 1.04 -3.97 35.82
CA ASP A 72 2.33 -3.31 35.61
C ASP A 72 2.95 -3.86 34.33
N PHE A 73 3.30 -2.95 33.42
CA PHE A 73 3.87 -3.32 32.14
C PHE A 73 5.28 -3.87 32.32
N ASN A 74 5.64 -4.90 31.56
CA ASN A 74 7.04 -5.09 31.20
C ASN A 74 7.46 -3.87 30.38
N GLU A 75 8.22 -2.96 30.99
CA GLU A 75 8.69 -1.71 30.36
C GLU A 75 9.31 -1.97 28.97
N SER A 76 10.04 -3.08 28.80
CA SER A 76 10.71 -3.39 27.53
C SER A 76 9.73 -3.68 26.38
N SER A 77 8.64 -4.41 26.63
CA SER A 77 7.62 -4.71 25.61
C SER A 77 6.84 -3.46 25.20
N LEU A 78 6.49 -2.60 26.17
CA LEU A 78 5.79 -1.34 25.87
C LEU A 78 6.64 -0.37 25.06
N ILE A 79 7.93 -0.25 25.40
CA ILE A 79 8.85 0.63 24.68
C ILE A 79 8.92 0.21 23.21
N GLN A 80 9.01 -1.10 22.93
CA GLN A 80 9.06 -1.62 21.57
C GLN A 80 7.76 -1.34 20.80
N ILE A 81 6.59 -1.69 21.37
CA ILE A 81 5.30 -1.50 20.71
C ILE A 81 4.99 -0.01 20.51
N LYS A 82 5.35 0.85 21.48
CA LYS A 82 5.23 2.31 21.35
C LYS A 82 6.10 2.84 20.22
N LYS A 83 7.34 2.34 20.10
CA LYS A 83 8.25 2.72 19.02
C LYS A 83 7.67 2.33 17.65
N GLU A 84 7.14 1.11 17.53
CA GLU A 84 6.47 0.63 16.31
C GLU A 84 5.23 1.45 15.97
N ALA A 85 4.44 1.86 16.96
CA ALA A 85 3.28 2.73 16.73
C ALA A 85 3.66 4.16 16.30
N ILE A 86 4.73 4.73 16.87
CA ILE A 86 5.26 6.03 16.43
C ILE A 86 5.77 5.93 14.99
N GLU A 87 6.48 4.86 14.66
CA GLU A 87 6.98 4.63 13.31
C GLU A 87 5.82 4.43 12.33
N GLY A 88 4.83 3.59 12.66
CA GLY A 88 3.62 3.39 11.86
C GLY A 88 2.87 4.69 11.63
N ARG A 89 2.75 5.55 12.66
CA ARG A 89 2.18 6.89 12.52
C ARG A 89 2.97 7.72 11.51
N ASN A 90 4.30 7.75 11.60
CA ASN A 90 5.13 8.51 10.65
C ASN A 90 4.97 8.01 9.21
N GLN A 91 4.86 6.69 9.03
CA GLN A 91 4.61 6.08 7.72
C GLN A 91 3.23 6.47 7.17
N VAL A 92 2.18 6.43 7.99
CA VAL A 92 0.84 6.91 7.63
C VAL A 92 0.86 8.38 7.22
N LEU A 93 1.58 9.23 7.97
CA LEU A 93 1.74 10.65 7.63
C LEU A 93 2.43 10.85 6.27
N ARG A 94 3.48 10.08 6.02
CA ARG A 94 4.23 10.09 4.76
C ARG A 94 3.34 9.61 3.60
N ALA A 95 2.63 8.50 3.78
CA ALA A 95 1.71 7.95 2.80
C ALA A 95 0.54 8.91 2.52
N ALA A 96 -0.03 9.57 3.53
CA ALA A 96 -1.07 10.58 3.33
C ALA A 96 -0.60 11.81 2.52
N THR A 97 0.72 12.10 2.54
CA THR A 97 1.28 13.31 1.92
C THR A 97 1.88 13.03 0.53
N ILE A 98 2.43 11.84 0.32
CA ILE A 98 3.14 11.46 -0.92
C ILE A 98 2.34 10.39 -1.70
N GLY A 99 1.33 9.78 -1.08
CA GLY A 99 0.71 8.54 -1.53
C GLY A 99 -0.09 8.62 -2.82
N SER A 100 -0.58 9.78 -3.27
CA SER A 100 -1.36 9.86 -4.52
C SER A 100 -0.57 9.38 -5.76
N PHE A 101 0.75 9.26 -5.66
CA PHE A 101 1.56 8.67 -6.72
C PHE A 101 1.46 7.13 -6.79
N LEU A 102 1.38 6.41 -5.66
CA LEU A 102 1.42 4.94 -5.62
C LEU A 102 0.10 4.29 -5.24
N ILE A 103 -0.72 4.96 -4.43
CA ILE A 103 -2.05 4.52 -3.99
C ILE A 103 -3.13 5.40 -4.63
N SER A 104 -4.38 4.95 -4.61
CA SER A 104 -5.49 5.75 -5.14
C SER A 104 -5.73 7.01 -4.31
N ASP A 105 -6.35 8.01 -4.94
CA ASP A 105 -6.80 9.23 -4.26
C ASP A 105 -7.78 8.92 -3.12
N GLU A 106 -8.58 7.86 -3.26
CA GLU A 106 -9.50 7.36 -2.24
C GLU A 106 -8.74 6.93 -0.97
N ALA A 107 -7.69 6.11 -1.12
CA ALA A 107 -6.83 5.70 -0.02
C ALA A 107 -6.05 6.88 0.59
N ALA A 108 -5.48 7.75 -0.26
CA ALA A 108 -4.76 8.94 0.20
C ALA A 108 -5.68 9.87 1.02
N THR A 109 -6.92 10.06 0.59
CA THR A 109 -7.94 10.85 1.30
C THR A 109 -8.27 10.22 2.65
N SER A 110 -8.47 8.90 2.72
CA SER A 110 -8.69 8.18 3.98
C SER A 110 -7.54 8.42 4.98
N LEU A 111 -6.29 8.27 4.53
CA LEU A 111 -5.12 8.52 5.37
C LEU A 111 -4.96 10.00 5.76
N PHE A 112 -5.33 10.93 4.88
CA PHE A 112 -5.32 12.36 5.17
C PHE A 112 -6.31 12.73 6.28
N LEU A 113 -7.51 12.16 6.25
CA LEU A 113 -8.54 12.35 7.28
C LEU A 113 -8.08 11.79 8.63
N LEU A 114 -7.48 10.60 8.62
CA LEU A 114 -6.88 10.01 9.82
C LEU A 114 -5.79 10.93 10.38
N ARG A 115 -4.86 11.38 9.53
CA ARG A 115 -3.80 12.31 9.92
C ARG A 115 -4.34 13.59 10.56
N ASP A 116 -5.35 14.22 9.96
CA ASP A 116 -5.86 15.51 10.43
C ASP A 116 -6.43 15.38 11.85
N LYS A 117 -7.15 14.28 12.11
CA LYS A 117 -7.61 13.92 13.46
C LYS A 117 -6.44 13.63 14.41
N LEU A 118 -5.46 12.82 13.99
CA LEU A 118 -4.25 12.52 14.78
C LEU A 118 -3.35 13.74 15.07
N ARG A 119 -3.49 14.86 14.34
CA ARG A 119 -2.77 16.11 14.61
C ARG A 119 -3.52 17.06 15.54
N LYS A 120 -4.85 17.08 15.46
CA LYS A 120 -5.69 17.98 16.26
C LYS A 120 -5.71 17.62 17.74
N ASP A 121 -5.50 16.35 18.05
CA ASP A 121 -5.70 15.84 19.40
C ASP A 121 -4.39 15.52 20.15
N ILE A 122 -3.21 16.08 19.84
CA ILE A 122 -1.97 15.77 20.59
C ILE A 122 -2.17 16.13 22.08
N PRO A 123 -2.40 15.18 23.01
CA PRO A 123 -2.48 15.50 24.40
C PRO A 123 -1.02 15.47 24.86
N GLN A 124 -0.43 16.64 25.12
CA GLN A 124 0.90 16.65 25.74
C GLN A 124 0.92 15.92 27.10
N THR A 125 -0.23 15.60 27.70
CA THR A 125 -0.28 15.14 29.09
C THR A 125 -1.49 14.30 29.52
N SER A 126 -2.48 14.00 28.68
CA SER A 126 -3.65 13.19 29.08
C SER A 126 -3.87 12.01 28.13
N LEU A 127 -2.98 11.04 28.24
CA LEU A 127 -2.97 9.87 27.37
C LEU A 127 -4.23 8.98 27.57
N ILE A 128 -4.80 8.89 28.77
CA ILE A 128 -5.73 7.82 29.15
C ILE A 128 -7.15 7.98 28.58
N LYS A 129 -7.64 9.21 28.32
CA LYS A 129 -9.07 9.42 28.04
C LYS A 129 -9.48 9.19 26.58
N ASP A 130 -8.53 9.25 25.65
CA ASP A 130 -8.80 9.27 24.21
C ASP A 130 -8.28 8.00 23.49
N PHE A 131 -7.64 7.05 24.20
CA PHE A 131 -7.09 5.83 23.58
C PHE A 131 -8.13 4.99 22.85
N ASP A 132 -9.29 4.79 23.44
CA ASP A 132 -10.35 3.98 22.82
C ASP A 132 -10.90 4.67 21.57
N GLU A 133 -11.04 5.99 21.58
CA GLU A 133 -11.45 6.76 20.41
C GLU A 133 -10.40 6.68 19.30
N TYR A 134 -9.11 6.76 19.63
CA TYR A 134 -8.03 6.53 18.67
C TYR A 134 -8.01 5.10 18.14
N ALA A 135 -8.23 4.10 18.99
CA ALA A 135 -8.26 2.70 18.59
C ALA A 135 -9.39 2.45 17.59
N ILE A 136 -10.59 2.98 17.86
CA ILE A 136 -11.73 2.93 16.95
C ILE A 136 -11.39 3.64 15.64
N LEU A 137 -10.79 4.83 15.70
CA LEU A 137 -10.46 5.60 14.51
C LEU A 137 -9.42 4.91 13.62
N VAL A 138 -8.32 4.44 14.20
CA VAL A 138 -7.27 3.70 13.48
C VAL A 138 -7.83 2.43 12.87
N THR A 139 -8.62 1.67 13.65
CA THR A 139 -9.27 0.44 13.18
C THR A 139 -10.22 0.70 12.01
N LYS A 140 -11.02 1.77 12.09
CA LYS A 140 -11.90 2.17 10.98
C LYS A 140 -11.09 2.44 9.71
N HIS A 141 -10.02 3.24 9.81
CA HIS A 141 -9.21 3.58 8.64
C HIS A 141 -8.40 2.39 8.10
N LEU A 142 -7.97 1.45 8.96
CA LEU A 142 -7.38 0.18 8.57
C LEU A 142 -8.32 -0.61 7.65
N TYR A 143 -9.56 -0.83 8.07
CA TYR A 143 -10.53 -1.57 7.26
C TYR A 143 -10.90 -0.84 5.96
N GLN A 144 -11.05 0.49 6.01
CA GLN A 144 -11.28 1.29 4.79
C GLN A 144 -10.14 1.15 3.79
N VAL A 145 -8.88 1.24 4.24
CA VAL A 145 -7.71 1.08 3.36
C VAL A 145 -7.62 -0.35 2.83
N LEU A 146 -7.95 -1.37 3.63
CA LEU A 146 -8.04 -2.76 3.19
C LEU A 146 -9.04 -2.94 2.04
N ASP A 147 -10.24 -2.37 2.16
CA ASP A 147 -11.26 -2.47 1.11
C ASP A 147 -10.86 -1.72 -0.16
N ILE A 148 -10.25 -0.54 -0.01
CA ILE A 148 -9.70 0.22 -1.15
C ILE A 148 -8.57 -0.57 -1.82
N ALA A 149 -7.67 -1.19 -1.06
CA ALA A 149 -6.56 -1.99 -1.57
C ALA A 149 -7.05 -3.19 -2.39
N LYS A 150 -8.07 -3.93 -1.90
CA LYS A 150 -8.68 -5.04 -2.63
C LYS A 150 -9.22 -4.62 -4.00
N LYS A 151 -9.98 -3.53 -4.02
CA LYS A 151 -10.51 -2.91 -5.26
C LYS A 151 -9.39 -2.48 -6.21
N ASP A 152 -8.37 -1.83 -5.66
CA ASP A 152 -7.27 -1.26 -6.41
C ASP A 152 -6.31 -2.28 -7.02
N LEU A 153 -6.13 -3.41 -6.34
CA LEU A 153 -5.27 -4.52 -6.75
C LEU A 153 -6.06 -5.61 -7.50
N ARG A 154 -7.40 -5.51 -7.54
CA ARG A 154 -8.31 -6.48 -8.16
C ARG A 154 -8.21 -7.88 -7.53
N VAL A 155 -8.07 -7.91 -6.21
CA VAL A 155 -8.04 -9.13 -5.38
C VAL A 155 -9.18 -9.01 -4.38
N GLY A 156 -10.32 -9.62 -4.69
CA GLY A 156 -11.55 -9.53 -3.88
C GLY A 156 -12.78 -9.38 -4.74
#